data_AF-A0A6P0YKY0-F1
#
_entry.id   AF-A0A6P0YKY0-F1
#
_cell.length_a   1.000
_cell.length_b   1.000
_cell.length_c   1.000
_cell.angle_alpha   90.00
_cell.angle_beta   90.00
_cell.angle_gamma   90.00
#
_symmetry.space_group_name_H-M   'P 1'
#
loop_
_entity.id
_entity.type
_entity.pdbx_description
1 polymer ?
#
loop_
_entity_poly.entity_id
_entity_poly.type
_entity_poly.pdbx_seq_one_letter_code
_entity_poly.pdbx_strand_id
1 'polypeptide(L)'
;MSETQNNQQSSTPVVNSEATVSSQHEYPTRTPPWGTVTMLEEGPRYKINRIEVKPKHHITTQMHYHRSEHWIVVSGTAKVVFDGTEHL
;
A
#
# COMPACT_ATOMS: atom_id res chain seq x y z
N MET A 1 -1.93 -70.73 -12.74
CA MET A 1 -2.98 -70.47 -11.73
C MET A 1 -3.46 -69.05 -11.96
N SER A 2 -4.73 -68.90 -12.29
CA SER A 2 -5.36 -67.67 -12.80
C SER A 2 -5.93 -66.80 -11.66
N GLU A 3 -6.03 -65.49 -11.94
CA GLU A 3 -7.06 -64.54 -11.45
C GLU A 3 -7.04 -64.20 -9.93
N THR A 4 -7.32 -63.00 -9.41
CA THR A 4 -7.78 -61.69 -9.89
C THR A 4 -7.60 -60.66 -8.75
N GLN A 5 -7.43 -59.38 -9.13
CA GLN A 5 -7.64 -58.08 -8.43
C GLN A 5 -7.94 -58.04 -6.91
N ASN A 6 -7.41 -57.02 -6.20
CA ASN A 6 -8.29 -55.94 -5.72
C ASN A 6 -7.56 -54.63 -5.34
N ASN A 7 -8.17 -53.52 -5.79
CA ASN A 7 -7.86 -52.13 -5.57
C ASN A 7 -8.52 -51.68 -4.25
N GLN A 8 -7.76 -51.08 -3.33
CA GLN A 8 -8.31 -50.42 -2.14
C GLN A 8 -7.80 -48.99 -2.08
N GLN A 9 -8.67 -48.01 -2.33
CA GLN A 9 -8.84 -46.92 -1.37
C GLN A 9 -10.14 -46.14 -1.57
N SER A 10 -10.67 -45.73 -0.43
CA SER A 10 -12.04 -45.40 -0.13
C SER A 10 -12.42 -43.93 -0.38
N SER A 11 -13.71 -43.72 -0.63
CA SER A 11 -14.44 -42.48 -0.92
C SER A 11 -14.40 -41.42 0.20
N THR A 12 -14.19 -40.13 -0.10
CA THR A 12 -15.16 -38.98 -0.14
C THR A 12 -14.50 -37.73 0.53
N PRO A 13 -15.07 -36.50 0.52
CA PRO A 13 -15.85 -35.75 -0.48
C PRO A 13 -15.25 -34.34 -0.79
N VAL A 14 -15.86 -33.65 -1.75
CA VAL A 14 -15.59 -32.27 -2.23
C VAL A 14 -15.82 -31.20 -1.15
N VAL A 15 -14.90 -30.23 -1.01
CA VAL A 15 -15.21 -28.87 -0.55
C VAL A 15 -14.43 -27.85 -1.39
N ASN A 16 -15.15 -27.07 -2.19
CA ASN A 16 -14.64 -25.86 -2.84
C ASN A 16 -14.45 -24.80 -1.77
N SER A 17 -13.21 -24.43 -1.45
CA SER A 17 -12.94 -23.24 -0.67
C SER A 17 -12.79 -22.04 -1.62
N GLU A 18 -13.84 -21.23 -1.66
CA GLU A 18 -13.74 -19.83 -2.09
C GLU A 18 -12.71 -19.13 -1.19
N ALA A 19 -11.46 -19.07 -1.64
CA ALA A 19 -10.48 -18.17 -1.07
C ALA A 19 -10.77 -16.78 -1.61
N THR A 20 -11.71 -16.07 -0.98
CA THR A 20 -11.69 -14.60 -0.97
C THR A 20 -10.43 -14.22 -0.20
N VAL A 21 -9.29 -14.20 -0.90
CA VAL A 21 -8.04 -13.67 -0.37
C VAL A 21 -8.25 -12.17 -0.33
N SER A 22 -8.86 -11.67 0.76
CA SER A 22 -8.74 -10.26 1.10
C SER A 22 -7.26 -10.04 1.41
N SER A 23 -6.50 -9.63 0.40
CA SER A 23 -5.08 -9.35 0.55
C SER A 23 -4.96 -8.10 1.41
N GLN A 24 -4.88 -8.28 2.73
CA GLN A 24 -4.49 -7.25 3.67
C GLN A 24 -3.01 -6.94 3.37
N HIS A 25 -2.76 -6.08 2.39
CA HIS A 25 -1.42 -5.61 2.10
C HIS A 25 -1.00 -4.68 3.24
N GLU A 26 -0.10 -5.17 4.09
CA GLU A 26 0.52 -4.38 5.14
C GLU A 26 1.67 -3.57 4.53
N TYR A 27 1.48 -2.25 4.45
CA TYR A 27 2.45 -1.34 3.86
C TYR A 27 3.40 -0.77 4.94
N PRO A 28 4.71 -0.70 4.69
CA PRO A 28 5.66 -0.07 5.61
C PRO A 28 5.23 1.36 5.97
N THR A 29 5.02 1.62 7.25
CA THR A 29 4.50 2.91 7.75
C THR A 29 5.40 3.47 8.85
N ARG A 30 5.75 4.76 8.72
CA ARG A 30 6.41 5.56 9.76
C ARG A 30 5.44 6.60 10.33
N THR A 31 5.59 6.92 11.61
CA THR A 31 4.69 7.84 12.33
C THR A 31 5.47 9.00 12.95
N PRO A 32 5.94 9.97 12.15
CA PRO A 32 6.55 11.18 12.68
C PRO A 32 5.56 12.03 13.51
N PRO A 33 6.04 12.99 14.31
CA PRO A 33 5.16 13.82 15.16
C PRO A 33 4.03 14.52 14.38
N TRP A 34 4.32 14.95 13.15
CA TRP A 34 3.39 15.67 12.28
C TRP A 34 2.33 14.79 11.59
N GLY A 35 2.43 13.45 11.61
CA GLY A 35 1.54 12.61 10.82
C GLY A 35 2.01 11.17 10.59
N THR A 36 1.57 10.58 9.47
CA THR A 36 1.98 9.25 9.02
C THR A 36 2.47 9.28 7.59
N VAL A 37 3.40 8.39 7.27
CA VAL A 37 3.86 8.15 5.91
C VAL A 37 3.88 6.66 5.68
N THR A 38 3.04 6.21 4.76
CA THR A 38 2.93 4.82 4.34
C THR A 38 3.49 4.68 2.94
N MET A 39 4.49 3.82 2.76
CA MET A 39 5.09 3.54 1.46
C MET A 39 4.21 2.52 0.73
N LEU A 40 3.50 2.98 -0.30
CA LEU A 40 2.60 2.14 -1.08
C LEU A 40 3.38 1.31 -2.10
N GLU A 41 4.37 1.92 -2.73
CA GLU A 41 5.18 1.27 -3.77
C GLU A 41 6.54 1.93 -3.88
N GLU A 42 7.56 1.13 -4.17
CA GLU A 42 8.91 1.60 -4.48
C GLU A 42 9.45 0.83 -5.69
N GLY A 43 9.92 1.58 -6.68
CA GLY A 43 10.57 1.05 -7.88
C GLY A 43 11.94 1.71 -8.10
N PRO A 44 12.68 1.30 -9.13
CA PRO A 44 14.06 1.76 -9.33
C PRO A 44 14.25 3.29 -9.47
N ARG A 45 13.21 4.02 -9.89
CA ARG A 45 13.27 5.48 -10.12
C ARG A 45 12.10 6.25 -9.50
N TYR A 46 11.27 5.61 -8.69
CA TYR A 46 10.11 6.27 -8.08
C TYR A 46 9.76 5.67 -6.73
N LYS A 47 9.02 6.47 -5.94
CA LYS A 47 8.45 6.07 -4.67
C LYS A 47 7.08 6.71 -4.53
N ILE A 48 6.08 5.90 -4.18
CA ILE A 48 4.71 6.34 -3.93
C ILE A 48 4.46 6.25 -2.44
N ASN A 49 4.16 7.40 -1.83
CA ASN A 49 3.83 7.48 -0.41
C ASN A 49 2.41 8.02 -0.24
N ARG A 50 1.61 7.37 0.62
CA ARG A 50 0.44 8.01 1.23
C ARG A 50 0.91 8.78 2.45
N ILE A 51 0.53 10.04 2.53
CA ILE A 51 0.92 10.90 3.65
C ILE A 51 -0.34 11.49 4.27
N GLU A 52 -0.47 11.34 5.59
CA GLU A 52 -1.53 11.97 6.36
C GLU A 52 -0.90 12.97 7.33
N VAL A 53 -1.33 14.22 7.24
CA VAL A 53 -0.83 15.30 8.09
C VAL A 53 -1.87 15.60 9.17
N LYS A 54 -1.44 15.61 10.43
CA LYS A 54 -2.32 15.96 11.55
C LYS A 54 -2.74 17.42 11.46
N PRO A 55 -3.93 17.80 11.97
CA PRO A 55 -4.35 19.19 12.02
C PRO A 55 -3.28 20.10 12.63
N LYS A 56 -3.10 21.29 12.05
CA LYS A 56 -2.11 22.31 12.46
C LYS A 56 -0.63 21.89 12.33
N HIS A 57 -0.35 20.75 11.71
CA HIS A 57 1.02 20.35 11.38
C HIS A 57 1.31 20.58 9.90
N HIS A 58 2.59 20.55 9.55
CA HIS A 58 3.07 20.65 8.18
C HIS A 58 4.33 19.80 8.01
N ILE A 59 4.69 19.56 6.76
CA ILE A 59 5.95 18.96 6.37
C ILE A 59 6.87 20.11 5.95
N THR A 60 8.13 20.05 6.32
CA THR A 60 9.12 21.06 5.94
C THR A 60 9.28 21.11 4.42
N THR A 61 9.31 22.31 3.85
CA THR A 61 9.61 22.53 2.42
C THR A 61 10.93 21.88 2.06
N GLN A 62 10.93 21.12 0.96
CA GLN A 62 12.12 20.44 0.46
C GLN A 62 12.57 21.07 -0.87
N MET A 63 13.87 21.00 -1.15
CA MET A 63 14.45 21.35 -2.44
C MET A 63 15.04 20.10 -3.08
N HIS A 64 14.80 19.91 -4.38
CA HIS A 64 15.27 18.76 -5.13
C HIS A 64 15.84 19.17 -6.50
N TYR A 65 17.05 18.69 -6.83
CA TYR A 65 17.66 18.91 -8.15
C TYR A 65 17.20 17.90 -9.22
N HIS A 66 16.92 16.66 -8.83
CA HIS A 66 16.67 15.54 -9.75
C HIS A 66 15.40 14.75 -9.41
N ARG A 67 14.44 15.41 -8.75
CA ARG A 67 13.18 14.80 -8.36
C ARG A 67 12.02 15.70 -8.76
N SER A 68 11.08 15.14 -9.49
CA SER A 68 9.75 15.70 -9.64
C SER A 68 8.86 15.05 -8.59
N GLU A 69 8.09 15.86 -7.86
CA GLU A 69 7.04 15.37 -6.97
C GLU A 69 5.68 15.74 -7.55
N HIS A 70 4.75 14.80 -7.49
CA HIS A 70 3.35 15.03 -7.84
C HIS A 70 2.51 14.77 -6.60
N TRP A 71 1.83 15.81 -6.13
CA TRP A 71 0.97 15.78 -4.96
C TRP A 71 -0.49 15.77 -5.36
N ILE A 72 -1.26 14.84 -4.78
CA ILE A 72 -2.70 14.74 -4.99
C ILE A 72 -3.35 14.72 -3.61
N VAL A 73 -4.28 15.65 -3.37
CA VAL A 73 -5.08 15.69 -2.15
C VAL A 73 -6.23 14.69 -2.32
N VAL A 74 -6.12 13.54 -1.66
CA VAL A 74 -7.13 12.47 -1.73
C VAL A 74 -8.31 12.70 -0.79
N SER A 75 -8.13 13.48 0.28
CA SER A 75 -9.16 13.83 1.26
C SER A 75 -8.78 15.10 2.02
N GLY A 76 -9.79 15.91 2.36
CA GLY A 76 -9.62 17.18 3.06
C GLY A 76 -9.18 18.32 2.15
N THR A 77 -8.51 19.30 2.74
CA THR A 77 -7.98 20.49 2.05
C THR A 77 -6.54 20.69 2.48
N ALA A 78 -5.64 20.91 1.53
CA ALA A 78 -4.22 21.11 1.80
C ALA A 78 -3.81 22.53 1.41
N LYS A 79 -3.13 23.21 2.33
CA LYS A 79 -2.39 24.43 2.02
C LYS A 79 -1.00 24.03 1.52
N VAL A 80 -0.63 24.47 0.34
CA VAL A 80 0.60 24.08 -0.35
C VAL A 80 1.53 25.29 -0.48
N VAL A 81 2.81 25.10 -0.20
CA VAL A 81 3.84 26.13 -0.40
C VAL A 81 4.81 25.64 -1.46
N PHE A 82 4.96 26.40 -2.55
CA PHE A 82 5.97 26.17 -3.58
C PHE A 82 6.60 27.50 -4.01
N ASP A 83 7.90 27.50 -4.30
CA ASP A 83 8.67 28.71 -4.65
C ASP A 83 8.45 29.91 -3.71
N GLY A 84 8.30 29.62 -2.40
CA GLY A 84 8.07 30.62 -1.37
C GLY A 84 6.66 31.23 -1.36
N THR A 85 5.75 30.75 -2.20
CA THR A 85 4.36 31.23 -2.30
C THR A 85 3.38 30.20 -1.76
N GLU A 86 2.35 30.66 -1.05
CA GLU A 86 1.31 29.82 -0.45
C GLU A 86 0.06 29.75 -1.34
N HIS A 87 -0.51 28.55 -1.45
CA HIS A 87 -1.69 28.23 -2.24
C HIS A 87 -2.65 27.34 -1.43
N LEU A 88 -3.95 27.44 -1.71
CA LEU A 88 -5.03 26.65 -1.11
C LEU A 88 -5.70 25.75 -2.14
#